data_AF-A0A7S4UCZ9-F1
#
_entry.id   AF-A0A7S4UCZ9-F1
#
_cell.length_a   1.000
_cell.length_b   1.000
_cell.length_c   1.000
_cell.angle_alpha   90.00
_cell.angle_beta   90.00
_cell.angle_gamma   90.00
#
_symmetry.space_group_name_H-M   'P 1'
#
loop_
_entity.id
_entity.type
_entity.pdbx_description
1 polymer ?
#
loop_
_entity_poly.entity_id
_entity_poly.type
_entity_poly.pdbx_seq_one_letter_code
_entity_poly.pdbx_strand_id
1 'polypeptide(L)'
;MVSLPTGKPPVRTATWQHVQDVGPFRPPYGLGTSEARKLAEEVQRHLSEQGTVDMGALRQVKAFGARFNSLFFQRPKVNDGSWKRWLASLPHLEVVVDPRRAPFHSNCPTSVRWRRTHKVFKARNSGSDGR
;
A
#
# COMPACT_ATOMS: atom_id res chain seq x y z
N MET A 1 54.48 5.51 11.11
CA MET A 1 53.29 6.17 10.54
C MET A 1 52.38 5.08 9.99
N VAL A 2 51.23 4.85 10.60
CA VAL A 2 50.33 3.74 10.27
C VAL A 2 49.10 4.33 9.58
N SER A 3 48.94 4.06 8.29
CA SER A 3 47.79 4.53 7.51
C SER A 3 46.56 3.66 7.82
N LEU A 4 45.51 4.29 8.34
CA LEU A 4 44.21 3.63 8.54
C LEU A 4 43.45 3.55 7.19
N PRO A 5 42.89 2.39 6.82
CA PRO A 5 42.05 2.28 5.63
C PRO A 5 40.67 2.93 5.87
N THR A 6 40.30 3.84 4.97
CA THR A 6 38.99 4.48 4.87
C THR A 6 37.94 3.49 4.35
N GLY A 7 37.51 2.58 5.22
CA GLY A 7 36.34 1.74 4.98
C GLY A 7 35.07 2.60 4.99
N LYS A 8 34.53 2.93 3.81
CA LYS A 8 33.15 3.43 3.70
C LYS A 8 32.23 2.37 4.33
N PRO A 9 31.37 2.75 5.29
CA PRO A 9 30.41 1.79 5.83
C PRO A 9 29.49 1.31 4.70
N PRO A 10 29.13 0.02 4.65
CA PRO A 10 28.16 -0.46 3.69
C PRO A 10 26.88 0.35 3.88
N VAL A 11 26.35 0.88 2.77
CA VAL A 11 25.01 1.46 2.70
C VAL A 11 24.07 0.41 3.27
N ARG A 12 23.61 0.61 4.50
CA ARG A 12 22.54 -0.18 5.10
C ARG A 12 21.34 0.08 4.21
N THR A 13 21.08 -0.82 3.27
CA THR A 13 19.76 -0.95 2.66
C THR A 13 18.80 -1.05 3.83
N ALA A 14 18.09 0.05 4.11
CA ALA A 14 17.03 0.06 5.09
C ALA A 14 16.02 -0.99 4.62
N THR A 15 16.11 -2.18 5.20
CA THR A 15 15.09 -3.20 5.13
C THR A 15 13.81 -2.48 5.53
N TRP A 16 12.84 -2.44 4.63
CA TRP A 16 11.50 -1.91 4.81
C TRP A 16 10.72 -2.73 5.85
N GLN A 17 11.27 -2.83 7.06
CA GLN A 17 10.73 -3.58 8.17
C GLN A 17 9.65 -2.73 8.83
N HIS A 18 8.45 -3.31 8.83
CA HIS A 18 7.31 -2.96 9.67
C HIS A 18 6.64 -1.62 9.41
N VAL A 19 5.96 -1.54 8.28
CA VAL A 19 4.72 -0.76 8.19
C VAL A 19 3.49 -1.66 8.09
N GLN A 20 3.54 -2.80 8.79
CA GLN A 20 2.51 -3.85 8.79
C GLN A 20 1.84 -4.09 10.15
N ASP A 21 2.08 -3.27 11.17
CA ASP A 21 1.37 -3.41 12.46
C ASP A 21 -0.01 -2.71 12.48
N VAL A 22 -0.62 -2.59 11.29
CA VAL A 22 -2.04 -2.28 11.15
C VAL A 22 -2.75 -3.62 11.10
N GLY A 23 -3.13 -4.15 12.27
CA GLY A 23 -3.73 -5.47 12.43
C GLY A 23 -4.88 -5.77 11.44
N PRO A 24 -5.35 -7.03 11.37
CA PRO A 24 -6.26 -7.47 10.31
C PRO A 24 -7.53 -6.61 10.24
N PHE A 25 -8.00 -6.34 9.02
CA PHE A 25 -9.29 -5.71 8.81
C PHE A 25 -10.41 -6.69 9.18
N ARG A 26 -11.12 -6.39 10.28
CA ARG A 26 -12.24 -7.19 10.80
C ARG A 26 -13.48 -6.30 10.95
N PRO A 27 -14.21 -6.02 9.87
CA PRO A 27 -15.42 -5.21 9.94
C PRO A 27 -16.57 -6.00 10.58
N PRO A 28 -17.51 -5.33 11.27
CA PRO A 28 -18.69 -6.00 11.82
C PRO A 28 -19.69 -6.45 10.75
N TYR A 29 -19.73 -5.81 9.57
CA TYR A 29 -20.68 -6.09 8.49
C TYR A 29 -20.01 -6.07 7.12
N GLY A 30 -20.75 -6.40 6.06
CA GLY A 30 -20.39 -6.14 4.66
C GLY A 30 -19.24 -6.98 4.09
N LEU A 31 -18.53 -7.77 4.90
CA LEU A 31 -17.45 -8.62 4.41
C LEU A 31 -17.99 -9.67 3.42
N GLY A 32 -17.37 -9.75 2.25
CA GLY A 32 -17.70 -10.77 1.24
C GLY A 32 -18.90 -10.45 0.35
N THR A 33 -19.65 -9.38 0.59
CA THR A 33 -20.82 -8.99 -0.23
C THR A 33 -20.42 -8.50 -1.62
N SER A 34 -21.37 -8.49 -2.56
CA SER A 34 -21.20 -7.94 -3.91
C SER A 34 -20.77 -6.48 -3.89
N GLU A 35 -21.33 -5.68 -2.98
CA GLU A 35 -21.06 -4.25 -2.84
C GLU A 35 -19.64 -4.01 -2.34
N ALA A 36 -19.14 -4.87 -1.44
CA ALA A 36 -17.77 -4.78 -0.94
C ALA A 36 -16.75 -5.07 -2.03
N ARG A 37 -17.02 -6.09 -2.86
CA ARG A 37 -16.19 -6.41 -4.03
C ARG A 37 -16.20 -5.27 -5.05
N LYS A 38 -17.38 -4.77 -5.39
CA LYS A 38 -17.54 -3.64 -6.32
C LYS A 38 -16.82 -2.39 -5.81
N LEU A 39 -16.90 -2.07 -4.52
CA LEU A 39 -16.18 -0.94 -3.93
C LEU A 39 -14.66 -1.14 -4.03
N ALA A 40 -14.17 -2.35 -3.77
CA ALA A 40 -12.75 -2.67 -3.91
C ALA A 40 -12.27 -2.51 -5.36
N GLU A 41 -13.02 -3.05 -6.34
CA GLU A 41 -12.73 -2.92 -7.77
C GLU A 41 -12.70 -1.46 -8.24
N GLU A 42 -13.63 -0.63 -7.77
CA GLU A 42 -13.69 0.78 -8.11
C GLU A 42 -12.50 1.57 -7.57
N VAL A 43 -12.09 1.29 -6.32
CA VAL A 43 -10.90 1.86 -5.71
C VAL A 43 -9.65 1.42 -6.46
N GLN A 44 -9.55 0.12 -6.75
CA GLN A 44 -8.47 -0.49 -7.52
C GLN A 44 -8.32 0.15 -8.91
N ARG A 45 -9.43 0.26 -9.66
CA ARG A 45 -9.44 0.91 -10.98
C ARG A 45 -8.97 2.36 -10.89
N HIS A 46 -9.48 3.12 -9.92
CA HIS A 46 -9.05 4.51 -9.73
C HIS A 46 -7.54 4.62 -9.45
N LEU A 47 -6.99 3.76 -8.60
CA LEU A 47 -5.56 3.73 -8.31
C LEU A 47 -4.71 3.26 -9.50
N SER A 48 -5.25 2.38 -10.35
CA SER A 48 -4.56 1.96 -11.58
C SER A 48 -4.40 3.12 -12.59
N GLU A 49 -5.36 4.05 -12.61
CA GLU A 49 -5.37 5.22 -13.50
C GLU A 49 -4.55 6.39 -12.94
N GLN A 50 -4.67 6.68 -11.64
CA GLN A 50 -4.06 7.85 -11.01
C GLN A 50 -2.67 7.58 -10.40
N GLY A 51 -2.32 6.31 -10.20
CA GLY A 51 -1.07 5.91 -9.58
C GLY A 51 -1.09 5.99 -8.05
N THR A 52 -0.25 6.84 -7.47
CA THR A 52 -0.13 6.98 -6.00
C THR A 52 -1.03 8.08 -5.50
N VAL A 53 -1.93 7.77 -4.57
CA VAL A 53 -2.93 8.70 -4.05
C VAL A 53 -2.89 8.74 -2.53
N ASP A 54 -3.06 9.93 -1.95
CA ASP A 54 -3.21 10.11 -0.50
C ASP A 54 -4.48 9.40 -0.01
N MET A 55 -4.36 8.63 1.08
CA MET A 55 -5.47 7.82 1.62
C MET A 55 -6.65 8.67 2.09
N GLY A 56 -6.40 9.90 2.55
CA GLY A 56 -7.42 10.85 2.98
C GLY A 56 -8.17 11.44 1.80
N ALA A 57 -7.45 11.86 0.76
CA ALA A 57 -8.03 12.33 -0.49
C ALA A 57 -8.87 11.23 -1.17
N LEU A 58 -8.38 9.99 -1.17
CA LEU A 58 -9.08 8.83 -1.74
C LEU A 58 -10.47 8.61 -1.10
N ARG A 59 -10.68 8.97 0.17
CA ARG A 59 -12.01 8.85 0.82
C ARG A 59 -13.06 9.73 0.14
N GLN A 60 -12.66 10.85 -0.44
CA GLN A 60 -13.56 11.81 -1.06
C GLN A 60 -13.89 11.43 -2.51
N VAL A 61 -13.01 10.68 -3.18
CA VAL A 61 -13.22 10.20 -4.54
C VAL A 61 -14.48 9.35 -4.59
N LYS A 62 -15.47 9.76 -5.38
CA LYS A 62 -16.76 9.05 -5.56
C LYS A 62 -17.42 8.65 -4.22
N ALA A 63 -17.20 9.45 -3.17
CA ALA A 63 -17.63 9.17 -1.81
C ALA A 63 -17.23 7.78 -1.28
N PHE A 64 -16.07 7.24 -1.68
CA PHE A 64 -15.59 5.92 -1.24
C PHE A 64 -15.57 5.78 0.27
N GLY A 65 -15.18 6.82 1.01
CA GLY A 65 -15.15 6.81 2.46
C GLY A 65 -16.54 6.68 3.09
N ALA A 66 -17.55 7.36 2.54
CA ALA A 66 -18.93 7.26 3.02
C ALA A 66 -19.53 5.89 2.72
N ARG A 67 -19.31 5.38 1.49
CA ARG A 67 -19.75 4.05 1.07
C ARG A 67 -19.10 2.96 1.90
N PHE A 68 -17.81 3.08 2.18
CA PHE A 68 -17.09 2.19 3.08
C PHE A 68 -17.70 2.18 4.49
N ASN A 69 -17.92 3.35 5.10
CA ASN A 69 -18.47 3.42 6.45
C ASN A 69 -19.90 2.86 6.51
N SER A 70 -20.72 3.16 5.50
CA SER A 70 -22.09 2.62 5.39
C SER A 70 -22.08 1.10 5.25
N LEU A 71 -21.21 0.56 4.40
CA LEU A 71 -21.18 -0.87 4.08
C LEU A 71 -20.62 -1.73 5.23
N PHE A 72 -19.51 -1.32 5.83
CA PHE A 72 -18.80 -2.16 6.80
C PHE A 72 -19.16 -1.86 8.26
N PHE A 73 -19.66 -0.65 8.55
CA PHE A 73 -19.91 -0.19 9.92
C PHE A 73 -21.30 0.39 10.15
N GLN A 74 -22.09 0.61 9.08
CA GLN A 74 -23.41 1.25 9.13
C GLN A 74 -23.40 2.58 9.92
N ARG A 75 -22.31 3.33 9.80
CA ARG A 75 -22.10 4.61 10.49
C ARG A 75 -21.73 5.71 9.49
N PRO A 76 -22.03 6.98 9.77
CA PRO A 76 -21.63 8.08 8.90
C PRO A 76 -20.10 8.28 8.89
N LYS A 77 -19.44 8.11 10.05
CA LYS A 77 -18.00 8.34 10.22
C LYS A 77 -17.37 7.31 11.15
N VAL A 78 -16.24 6.75 10.73
CA VAL A 78 -15.38 5.88 11.53
C VAL A 78 -13.93 6.37 11.41
N ASN A 79 -13.25 6.52 12.55
CA ASN A 79 -11.89 7.05 12.67
C ASN A 79 -10.99 6.21 13.58
N ASP A 80 -10.91 4.91 13.31
CA ASP A 80 -10.14 3.91 14.07
C ASP A 80 -9.04 3.25 13.21
N GLY A 81 -8.69 3.87 12.09
CA GLY A 81 -7.75 3.30 11.11
C GLY A 81 -8.27 2.10 10.32
N SER A 82 -9.55 1.71 10.47
CA SER A 82 -10.17 0.63 9.68
C SER A 82 -10.04 0.85 8.17
N TRP A 83 -10.15 2.10 7.71
CA TRP A 83 -9.93 2.46 6.31
C TRP A 83 -8.54 2.06 5.81
N LYS A 84 -7.50 2.35 6.59
CA LYS A 84 -6.12 1.99 6.23
C LYS A 84 -5.92 0.47 6.22
N ARG A 85 -6.44 -0.21 7.25
CA ARG A 85 -6.42 -1.68 7.37
C ARG A 85 -7.11 -2.35 6.19
N TRP A 86 -8.27 -1.82 5.77
CA TRP A 86 -8.99 -2.32 4.61
C TRP A 86 -8.18 -2.17 3.32
N LEU A 87 -7.65 -0.98 3.03
CA LEU A 87 -6.80 -0.76 1.85
C LEU A 87 -5.57 -1.66 1.85
N ALA A 88 -4.93 -1.87 3.01
CA ALA A 88 -3.78 -2.77 3.15
C ALA A 88 -4.15 -4.25 2.95
N SER A 89 -5.42 -4.62 3.19
CA SER A 89 -5.93 -5.98 2.98
C SER A 89 -6.29 -6.28 1.52
N LEU A 90 -6.45 -5.26 0.66
CA LEU A 90 -6.84 -5.47 -0.73
C LEU A 90 -5.68 -6.05 -1.55
N PRO A 91 -5.97 -7.03 -2.44
CA PRO A 91 -4.95 -7.57 -3.33
C PRO A 91 -4.49 -6.48 -4.30
N HIS A 92 -3.25 -6.60 -4.77
CA HIS A 92 -2.63 -5.68 -5.74
C HIS A 92 -2.47 -4.23 -5.29
N LEU A 93 -2.79 -3.90 -4.04
CA LEU A 93 -2.48 -2.59 -3.48
C LEU A 93 -1.26 -2.67 -2.56
N GLU A 94 -0.62 -1.52 -2.41
CA GLU A 94 0.49 -1.29 -1.50
C GLU A 94 0.29 0.04 -0.80
N VAL A 95 0.38 0.04 0.53
CA VAL A 95 0.39 1.25 1.34
C VAL A 95 1.82 1.77 1.40
N VAL A 96 2.00 3.07 1.19
CA VAL A 96 3.31 3.71 1.03
C VAL A 96 3.43 4.86 2.02
N VAL A 97 4.60 4.98 2.63
CA VAL A 97 4.99 6.14 3.41
C VAL A 97 5.45 7.22 2.44
N ASP A 98 4.71 8.32 2.35
CA ASP A 98 5.15 9.48 1.57
C ASP A 98 6.31 10.16 2.31
N PRO A 99 7.54 10.20 1.75
CA PRO A 99 8.70 10.79 2.43
C PRO A 99 8.52 12.28 2.72
N ARG A 100 7.66 12.99 1.97
CA ARG A 100 7.35 14.41 2.21
C ARG A 100 6.48 14.61 3.45
N ARG A 101 5.68 13.60 3.80
CA ARG A 101 4.74 13.61 4.92
C ARG A 101 5.24 12.81 6.12
N ALA A 102 6.22 11.94 5.92
CA ALA A 102 6.76 11.04 6.93
C ALA A 102 7.19 11.75 8.24
N PRO A 103 7.86 12.93 8.21
CA PRO A 103 8.23 13.65 9.43
C PRO A 103 7.03 14.10 10.27
N PHE A 104 5.89 14.39 9.62
CA PHE A 104 4.68 14.90 10.27
C PHE A 104 3.72 13.79 10.72
N HIS A 105 3.95 12.57 10.27
CA HIS A 105 3.08 11.43 10.52
C HIS A 105 3.82 10.24 11.16
N SER A 106 4.96 10.49 11.81
CA SER A 106 5.75 9.46 12.50
C SER A 106 6.07 8.26 11.60
N ASN A 107 6.41 8.51 10.33
CA ASN A 107 6.65 7.48 9.31
C ASN A 107 5.45 6.53 9.04
N CYS A 108 4.22 6.93 9.38
CA CYS A 108 3.03 6.16 9.05
C CYS A 108 2.73 6.17 7.53
N PRO A 109 2.07 5.13 6.97
CA PRO A 109 1.55 5.19 5.62
C PRO A 109 0.49 6.29 5.52
N THR A 110 0.67 7.12 4.51
CA THR A 110 -0.24 8.23 4.16
C THR A 110 -0.82 8.04 2.77
N SER A 111 -0.18 7.23 1.92
CA SER A 111 -0.59 7.03 0.54
C SER A 111 -0.80 5.56 0.20
N VAL A 112 -1.57 5.30 -0.85
CA VAL A 112 -1.78 3.97 -1.41
C VAL A 112 -1.55 4.03 -2.92
N ARG A 113 -1.00 2.94 -3.48
CA ARG A 113 -0.78 2.81 -4.92
C ARG A 113 -1.05 1.39 -5.39
N TRP A 114 -1.16 1.24 -6.71
CA TRP A 114 -1.09 -0.08 -7.32
C TRP A 114 0.28 -0.72 -7.04
N ARG A 115 0.25 -1.95 -6.51
CA ARG A 115 1.46 -2.74 -6.26
C ARG A 115 2.11 -2.99 -7.61
N ARG A 116 3.34 -2.50 -7.77
CA ARG A 116 4.17 -2.88 -8.92
C ARG A 116 4.42 -4.37 -8.80
N THR A 117 3.83 -5.17 -9.68
CA THR A 117 4.28 -6.54 -9.86
C THR A 117 5.73 -6.44 -10.28
N HIS A 118 6.65 -6.81 -9.38
CA HIS A 118 8.01 -7.11 -9.77
C HIS A 118 7.91 -8.27 -10.75
N LYS A 119 7.84 -7.98 -12.05
CA LYS A 119 8.17 -8.96 -13.07
C LYS A 119 9.62 -9.32 -12.76
N VAL A 120 9.81 -10.45 -12.09
CA VAL A 120 11.10 -11.14 -12.10
C VAL A 120 11.35 -11.40 -13.58
N PHE A 121 12.13 -10.52 -14.20
CA PHE A 121 12.66 -10.76 -15.53
C PHE A 121 13.55 -11.99 -15.37
N LYS A 122 12.96 -13.17 -15.59
CA LYS A 122 13.73 -14.39 -15.79
C LYS A 122 14.41 -14.15 -17.13
N ALA A 123 15.63 -13.58 -17.08
CA ALA A 123 16.47 -13.45 -18.24
C ALA A 123 16.59 -14.87 -18.82
N ARG A 124 15.96 -15.08 -19.99
CA ARG A 124 16.17 -16.31 -20.74
C ARG A 124 17.64 -16.28 -21.13
N ASN A 125 18.44 -17.06 -20.40
CA ASN A 125 19.80 -17.37 -20.80
C ASN A 125 19.67 -18.28 -22.02
N SER A 126 19.57 -17.67 -23.20
CA SER A 126 19.66 -18.35 -24.49
C SER A 126 21.11 -18.81 -24.62
N GLY A 127 21.42 -19.95 -23.99
CA GLY A 127 22.68 -20.64 -24.23
C GLY A 127 22.72 -21.03 -25.69
N SER A 128 23.52 -20.30 -26.47
CA SER A 128 23.97 -20.71 -27.78
C SER A 128 24.89 -21.92 -27.59
N ASP A 129 24.30 -23.11 -27.61
CA ASP A 129 25.02 -24.35 -27.90
C ASP A 129 24.68 -24.72 -29.34
N GLY A 130 25.66 -24.62 -30.24
CA GLY A 130 25.41 -24.74 -31.66
C GLY A 130 26.67 -24.62 -32.53
N ARG A 131 27.61 -25.54 -32.27
CA ARG A 131 28.58 -26.17 -33.19
C ARG A 131 29.44 -25.28 -34.10
#